data_AF-A0A2V6JPN4-F1
#
_entry.id   AF-A0A2V6JPN4-F1
#
_cell.length_a   1.000
_cell.length_b   1.000
_cell.length_c   1.000
_cell.angle_alpha   90.00
_cell.angle_beta   90.00
_cell.angle_gamma   90.00
#
_symmetry.space_group_name_H-M   'P 1'
#
loop_
_entity.id
_entity.type
_entity.pdbx_description
1 polymer ?
#
loop_
_entity_poly.entity_id
_entity_poly.type
_entity_poly.pdbx_seq_one_letter_code
_entity_poly.pdbx_strand_id
1 'polypeptide(L)'
;SSWVGDSQYPGGITNSRWENMYNGDGFWMFPDPADPDYIYAEYQGGEIGRVNRHTHEARNIKPRPNYKEKLRFNWNTPIALSPNEKGTIYIGAQFLFRSRDHGQTWDRISPDLTTNDPEKQKQEQSGGVTVDNSSAEMHTTIYSISESP
;
A
#
# COMPACT_ATOMS: atom_id res chain seq x y z
N SER A 1 12.00 -5.40 -3.30
CA SER A 1 12.02 -4.08 -3.96
C SER A 1 11.17 -4.13 -5.22
N SER A 2 10.69 -2.97 -5.69
CA SER A 2 9.68 -2.86 -6.73
C SER A 2 10.26 -2.35 -8.07
N TRP A 3 10.00 -3.07 -9.15
CA TRP A 3 10.65 -2.85 -10.45
C TRP A 3 9.64 -2.74 -11.59
N VAL A 4 9.95 -1.90 -12.59
CA VAL A 4 9.23 -1.81 -13.86
C VAL A 4 10.17 -2.11 -15.01
N GLY A 5 9.62 -2.59 -16.12
CA GLY A 5 10.35 -2.84 -17.35
C GLY A 5 9.42 -2.73 -18.55
N ASP A 6 10.01 -2.69 -19.74
CA ASP A 6 9.24 -2.67 -20.99
C ASP A 6 8.37 -3.91 -21.13
N SER A 7 7.22 -3.78 -21.81
CA SER A 7 6.43 -4.95 -22.22
C SER A 7 7.02 -5.66 -23.45
N GLN A 8 7.84 -4.95 -24.24
CA GLN A 8 8.57 -5.48 -25.38
C GLN A 8 9.77 -4.58 -25.70
N TYR A 9 10.84 -5.17 -26.24
CA TYR A 9 11.99 -4.41 -26.72
C TYR A 9 12.64 -5.12 -27.91
N PRO A 10 13.12 -4.40 -28.95
CA PRO A 10 13.87 -5.02 -30.05
C PRO A 10 15.08 -5.80 -29.53
N GLY A 11 15.12 -7.10 -29.81
CA GLY A 11 16.19 -7.99 -29.31
C GLY A 11 15.96 -8.55 -27.91
N GLY A 12 14.80 -8.31 -27.30
CA GLY A 12 14.43 -8.83 -25.97
C GLY A 12 14.70 -7.84 -24.83
N ILE A 13 14.07 -8.09 -23.69
CA ILE A 13 14.20 -7.28 -22.49
C ILE A 13 15.45 -7.74 -21.73
N THR A 14 16.46 -6.89 -21.64
CA THR A 14 17.70 -7.18 -20.89
C THR A 14 17.62 -6.64 -19.46
N ASN A 15 18.55 -7.04 -18.59
CA ASN A 15 18.59 -6.56 -17.20
C ASN A 15 18.68 -5.04 -17.08
N SER A 16 19.36 -4.36 -18.02
CA SER A 16 19.48 -2.90 -18.03
C SER A 16 18.19 -2.16 -18.42
N ARG A 17 17.14 -2.89 -18.80
CA ARG A 17 15.80 -2.35 -19.10
C ARG A 17 14.87 -2.37 -17.90
N TRP A 18 15.31 -2.93 -16.78
CA TRP A 18 14.55 -2.96 -15.53
C TRP A 18 14.99 -1.80 -14.64
N GLU A 19 14.01 -1.05 -14.17
CA GLU A 19 14.22 0.14 -13.35
C GLU A 19 13.55 -0.04 -12.00
N ASN A 20 14.28 0.24 -10.92
CA ASN A 20 13.72 0.23 -9.58
C ASN A 20 12.89 1.49 -9.36
N MET A 21 11.59 1.33 -9.09
CA MET A 21 10.69 2.46 -8.86
C MET A 21 10.48 2.75 -7.39
N TYR A 22 10.56 1.72 -6.55
CA TYR A 22 10.33 1.87 -5.12
C TYR A 22 11.15 0.82 -4.35
N ASN A 23 11.73 1.24 -3.23
CA ASN A 23 12.56 0.37 -2.39
C ASN A 23 11.70 -0.52 -1.49
N GLY A 24 12.31 -1.18 -0.50
CA GLY A 24 11.62 -2.10 0.41
C GLY A 24 11.57 -3.53 -0.13
N ASP A 25 10.58 -4.31 0.30
CA ASP A 25 10.53 -5.75 0.00
C ASP A 25 9.77 -6.07 -1.29
N GLY A 26 9.03 -5.13 -1.85
CA GLY A 26 8.34 -5.29 -3.13
C GLY A 26 7.01 -6.03 -2.98
N PHE A 27 5.94 -5.25 -2.81
CA PHE A 27 4.57 -5.75 -2.61
C PHE A 27 3.68 -5.28 -3.76
N TRP A 28 2.49 -4.74 -3.46
CA TRP A 28 1.56 -4.25 -4.47
C TRP A 28 2.15 -3.09 -5.27
N MET A 29 2.04 -3.20 -6.58
CA MET A 29 2.30 -2.11 -7.51
C MET A 29 1.20 -2.03 -8.55
N PHE A 30 0.74 -0.82 -8.82
CA PHE A 30 -0.27 -0.57 -9.83
C PHE A 30 0.08 0.66 -10.68
N PRO A 31 -0.05 0.61 -12.00
CA PRO A 31 -0.07 1.82 -12.82
C PRO A 31 -1.30 2.66 -12.47
N ASP A 32 -1.16 3.98 -12.42
CA ASP A 32 -2.29 4.88 -12.21
C ASP A 32 -3.15 4.96 -13.50
N PRO A 33 -4.42 4.51 -13.50
CA PRO A 33 -5.26 4.48 -14.69
C PRO A 33 -5.72 5.87 -15.16
N ALA A 34 -5.60 6.88 -14.28
CA ALA A 34 -5.87 8.28 -14.60
C ALA A 34 -4.62 9.02 -15.09
N ASP A 35 -3.42 8.54 -14.76
CA ASP A 35 -2.18 9.29 -14.99
C ASP A 35 -1.01 8.34 -15.32
N PRO A 36 -0.68 8.14 -16.62
CA PRO A 36 0.26 7.10 -17.06
C PRO A 36 1.70 7.31 -16.59
N ASP A 37 2.03 8.52 -16.14
CA ASP A 37 3.35 8.88 -15.62
C ASP A 37 3.56 8.42 -14.17
N TYR A 38 2.50 7.98 -13.49
CA TYR A 38 2.55 7.58 -12.09
C TYR A 38 2.22 6.11 -11.87
N ILE A 39 2.82 5.57 -10.82
CA ILE A 39 2.45 4.28 -10.23
C ILE A 39 2.17 4.47 -8.75
N TYR A 40 1.39 3.54 -8.19
CA TYR A 40 1.29 3.32 -6.76
C TYR A 40 2.17 2.15 -6.39
N ALA A 41 2.98 2.29 -5.34
CA ALA A 41 3.86 1.24 -4.85
C ALA A 41 3.74 1.12 -3.32
N GLU A 42 3.46 -0.08 -2.85
CA GLU A 42 3.38 -0.41 -1.43
C GLU A 42 4.77 -0.72 -0.85
N TYR A 43 4.88 -0.45 0.44
CA TYR A 43 6.00 -0.73 1.31
C TYR A 43 5.45 -1.25 2.64
N GLN A 44 6.25 -2.07 3.32
CA GLN A 44 5.94 -2.75 4.58
C GLN A 44 5.06 -1.93 5.52
N GLY A 45 4.03 -2.56 6.07
CA GLY A 45 3.21 -1.94 7.13
C GLY A 45 2.30 -0.83 6.61
N GLY A 46 1.82 -0.97 5.36
CA GLY A 46 0.86 -0.05 4.75
C GLY A 46 1.44 1.29 4.38
N GLU A 47 2.77 1.39 4.30
CA GLU A 47 3.40 2.51 3.63
C GLU A 47 3.08 2.42 2.13
N ILE A 48 2.72 3.54 1.53
CA ILE A 48 2.36 3.58 0.11
C ILE A 48 2.87 4.88 -0.49
N GLY A 49 3.54 4.76 -1.64
CA GLY A 49 4.05 5.87 -2.42
C GLY A 49 3.31 6.00 -3.75
N ARG A 50 3.00 7.24 -4.14
CA ARG A 50 2.71 7.57 -5.55
C ARG A 50 4.02 8.05 -6.17
N VAL A 51 4.52 7.31 -7.17
CA VAL A 51 5.86 7.50 -7.75
C VAL A 51 5.73 7.95 -9.20
N ASN A 52 6.42 9.03 -9.57
CA ASN A 52 6.58 9.43 -10.96
C ASN A 52 7.63 8.51 -11.63
N ARG A 53 7.24 7.84 -12.71
CA ARG A 53 8.05 6.81 -13.38
C ARG A 53 9.25 7.37 -14.13
N HIS A 54 9.25 8.66 -14.46
CA HIS A 54 10.32 9.30 -15.24
C HIS A 54 11.30 10.03 -14.34
N THR A 55 10.82 10.69 -13.29
CA THR A 55 11.65 11.47 -12.36
C THR A 55 12.06 10.71 -11.11
N HIS A 56 11.40 9.58 -10.83
CA HIS A 56 11.52 8.78 -9.61
C HIS A 56 11.15 9.54 -8.33
N GLU A 57 10.48 10.70 -8.47
CA GLU A 57 9.94 11.41 -7.33
C GLU A 57 8.80 10.60 -6.72
N ALA A 58 8.89 10.35 -5.41
CA ALA A 58 7.89 9.60 -4.67
C ALA A 58 7.25 10.46 -3.59
N ARG A 59 5.92 10.43 -3.52
CA ARG A 59 5.16 11.03 -2.43
C ARG A 59 4.51 9.95 -1.59
N ASN A 60 4.78 9.95 -0.29
CA ASN A 60 4.05 9.11 0.65
C ASN A 60 2.57 9.54 0.73
N ILE A 61 1.67 8.58 0.55
CA ILE A 61 0.22 8.80 0.53
C ILE A 61 -0.48 7.94 1.58
N LYS A 62 0.21 7.52 2.65
CA LYS A 62 -0.40 6.69 3.70
C LYS A 62 -1.48 7.48 4.47
N PRO A 63 -2.67 6.90 4.73
CA PRO A 63 -3.67 7.52 5.58
C PRO A 63 -3.11 7.81 6.98
N ARG A 64 -3.39 9.00 7.51
CA ARG A 64 -2.93 9.41 8.83
C ARG A 64 -3.98 9.05 9.90
N PRO A 65 -3.54 8.66 11.11
CA PRO A 65 -4.46 8.43 12.23
C PRO A 65 -5.11 9.73 12.69
N ASN A 66 -6.31 9.63 13.25
CA ASN A 66 -6.91 10.71 14.02
C ASN A 66 -6.19 10.90 15.37
N TYR A 67 -6.51 12.01 16.07
CA TYR A 67 -5.94 12.26 17.39
C TYR A 67 -6.22 11.11 18.37
N LYS A 68 -5.16 10.59 19.00
CA LYS A 68 -5.18 9.42 19.90
C LYS A 68 -5.66 8.11 19.28
N GLU A 69 -5.56 7.98 17.96
CA GLU A 69 -5.85 6.74 17.25
C GLU A 69 -4.56 6.05 16.81
N LYS A 70 -4.55 4.71 16.84
CA LYS A 70 -3.50 3.88 16.24
C LYS A 70 -4.11 3.11 15.08
N LEU A 71 -3.61 3.34 13.87
CA LEU A 71 -3.97 2.54 12.71
C LEU A 71 -3.13 1.27 12.68
N ARG A 72 -3.76 0.15 12.32
CA ARG A 72 -3.13 -1.16 12.21
C ARG A 72 -3.15 -1.57 10.75
N PHE A 73 -1.97 -1.82 10.20
CA PHE A 73 -1.80 -2.18 8.80
C PHE A 73 -1.13 -3.54 8.70
N ASN A 74 -1.52 -4.32 7.70
CA ASN A 74 -0.85 -5.58 7.43
C ASN A 74 0.58 -5.31 6.92
N TRP A 75 1.49 -6.26 7.11
CA TRP A 75 2.82 -6.22 6.50
C TRP A 75 2.75 -6.03 4.98
N ASN A 76 1.87 -6.79 4.33
CA ASN A 76 1.50 -6.61 2.93
C ASN A 76 0.08 -6.06 2.89
N THR A 77 -0.05 -4.73 2.96
CA THR A 77 -1.35 -4.08 3.09
C THR A 77 -2.14 -4.15 1.80
N PRO A 78 -3.41 -4.57 1.83
CA PRO A 78 -4.23 -4.61 0.63
C PRO A 78 -4.50 -3.20 0.11
N ILE A 79 -4.19 -3.01 -1.17
CA ILE A 79 -4.50 -1.80 -1.93
C ILE A 79 -5.30 -2.23 -3.16
N ALA A 80 -6.32 -1.45 -3.50
CA ALA A 80 -7.10 -1.65 -4.72
C ALA A 80 -7.30 -0.32 -5.44
N LEU A 81 -7.29 -0.36 -6.77
CA LEU A 81 -7.71 0.76 -7.60
C LEU A 81 -9.16 0.54 -8.00
N SER A 82 -9.94 1.62 -8.07
CA SER A 82 -11.31 1.50 -8.56
C SER A 82 -11.32 1.19 -10.06
N PRO A 83 -12.06 0.16 -10.51
CA PRO A 83 -12.30 -0.06 -11.93
C PRO A 83 -13.30 0.94 -12.52
N ASN A 84 -14.10 1.58 -11.65
CA ASN A 84 -15.26 2.40 -12.02
C ASN A 84 -14.94 3.90 -11.99
N GLU A 85 -14.04 4.34 -11.12
CA GLU A 85 -13.68 5.75 -10.93
C GLU A 85 -12.16 5.93 -10.98
N LYS A 86 -11.65 6.46 -12.10
CA LYS A 86 -10.19 6.69 -12.25
C LYS A 86 -9.70 7.71 -11.23
N GLY A 87 -8.53 7.46 -10.64
CA GLY A 87 -7.96 8.28 -9.56
C GLY A 87 -8.44 7.87 -8.15
N THR A 88 -9.43 6.96 -8.07
CA THR A 88 -9.88 6.39 -6.79
C THR A 88 -9.03 5.20 -6.38
N ILE A 89 -8.53 5.25 -5.15
CA ILE A 89 -7.71 4.21 -4.54
C ILE A 89 -8.25 3.83 -3.16
N TYR A 90 -8.11 2.57 -2.80
CA TYR A 90 -8.48 2.02 -1.51
C TYR A 90 -7.28 1.42 -0.81
N ILE A 91 -7.22 1.56 0.51
CA ILE A 91 -6.21 0.92 1.36
C ILE A 91 -6.86 0.36 2.63
N GLY A 92 -6.47 -0.86 3.00
CA GLY A 92 -7.06 -1.58 4.13
C GLY A 92 -6.17 -1.57 5.36
N ALA A 93 -6.57 -0.81 6.38
CA ALA A 93 -6.05 -0.93 7.75
C ALA A 93 -6.94 -1.90 8.55
N GLN A 94 -7.22 -1.62 9.82
CA GLN A 94 -8.43 -2.13 10.46
C GLN A 94 -9.72 -1.49 9.92
N PHE A 95 -9.57 -0.34 9.26
CA PHE A 95 -10.61 0.41 8.56
C PHE A 95 -10.34 0.42 7.06
N LEU A 96 -11.38 0.51 6.26
CA LEU A 96 -11.28 0.78 4.83
C LEU A 96 -11.20 2.28 4.61
N PHE A 97 -10.12 2.71 3.95
CA PHE A 97 -9.93 4.08 3.50
C PHE A 97 -10.09 4.18 2.00
N ARG A 98 -10.66 5.29 1.53
CA ARG A 98 -10.78 5.64 0.11
C ARG A 98 -10.22 7.02 -0.13
N SER A 99 -9.41 7.18 -1.15
CA SER A 99 -9.04 8.47 -1.71
C SER A 99 -9.64 8.59 -3.12
N ARG A 100 -10.06 9.78 -3.50
CA ARG A 100 -10.51 10.11 -4.88
C ARG A 100 -9.58 11.09 -5.59
N ASP A 101 -8.44 11.38 -4.98
CA ASP A 101 -7.51 12.43 -5.41
C ASP A 101 -6.06 11.92 -5.41
N HIS A 102 -5.89 10.65 -5.80
CA HIS A 102 -4.59 9.98 -5.92
C HIS A 102 -3.81 9.91 -4.59
N GLY A 103 -4.53 9.68 -3.50
CA GLY A 103 -3.98 9.54 -2.15
C GLY A 103 -3.59 10.86 -1.48
N GLN A 104 -4.07 12.00 -1.97
CA GLN A 104 -3.81 13.29 -1.30
C GLN A 104 -4.64 13.43 -0.02
N THR A 105 -5.89 13.02 -0.08
CA THR A 105 -6.81 12.97 1.05
C THR A 105 -7.47 11.62 1.14
N TRP A 106 -7.86 11.23 2.35
CA TRP A 106 -8.43 9.92 2.65
C TRP A 106 -9.72 10.05 3.46
N ASP A 107 -10.78 9.47 2.93
CA ASP A 107 -12.02 9.22 3.65
C ASP A 107 -11.94 7.86 4.34
N ARG A 108 -12.30 7.80 5.62
CA ARG A 108 -12.65 6.52 6.26
C ARG A 108 -14.08 6.16 5.85
N ILE A 109 -14.26 5.03 5.17
CA ILE A 109 -15.56 4.61 4.66
C ILE A 109 -16.15 3.39 5.38
N SER A 110 -15.48 2.90 6.44
CA SER A 110 -15.97 1.78 7.24
C SER A 110 -15.74 1.98 8.75
N PRO A 111 -16.50 1.26 9.60
CA PRO A 111 -16.09 0.97 10.97
C PRO A 111 -14.89 0.01 10.99
N ASP A 112 -14.43 -0.39 12.18
CA ASP A 112 -13.42 -1.46 12.31
C ASP A 112 -14.03 -2.75 11.75
N LEU A 113 -13.44 -3.29 10.68
CA LEU A 113 -13.93 -4.47 9.98
C LEU A 113 -13.26 -5.77 10.48
N THR A 114 -12.56 -5.70 11.62
CA THR A 114 -11.75 -6.80 12.14
C THR A 114 -12.31 -7.31 13.46
N THR A 115 -11.76 -8.41 13.98
CA THR A 115 -12.17 -8.93 15.29
C THR A 115 -11.79 -8.02 16.46
N ASN A 116 -10.87 -7.06 16.23
CA ASN A 116 -10.31 -6.15 17.24
C ASN A 116 -9.95 -6.84 18.56
N ASP A 117 -9.41 -8.07 18.46
CA ASP A 117 -9.06 -8.91 19.59
C ASP A 117 -7.79 -8.37 20.30
N PRO A 118 -7.90 -7.84 21.54
CA PRO A 118 -6.75 -7.24 22.24
C PRO A 118 -5.63 -8.24 22.51
N GLU A 119 -5.94 -9.53 22.64
CA GLU A 119 -4.94 -10.56 22.86
C GLU A 119 -4.04 -10.75 21.64
N LYS A 120 -4.53 -10.40 20.45
CA LYS A 120 -3.77 -10.44 19.19
C LYS A 120 -3.12 -9.09 18.85
N GLN A 121 -3.33 -8.06 19.65
CA GLN A 121 -2.77 -6.71 19.45
C GLN A 121 -1.54 -6.44 20.33
N LYS A 122 -0.83 -7.50 20.71
CA LYS A 122 0.36 -7.45 21.57
C LYS A 122 1.66 -7.41 20.76
N GLN A 123 1.64 -6.76 19.60
CA GLN A 123 2.79 -6.64 18.69
C GLN A 123 4.05 -6.11 19.39
N GLU A 124 3.89 -5.14 20.29
CA GLU A 124 5.00 -4.55 21.06
C GLU A 124 5.64 -5.52 22.07
N GLN A 125 5.00 -6.68 22.28
CA GLN A 125 5.49 -7.79 23.11
C GLN A 125 5.92 -8.98 22.26
N SER A 126 5.87 -8.87 20.93
CA SER A 126 6.23 -9.91 19.98
C SER A 126 7.71 -9.82 19.56
N GLY A 127 8.25 -10.86 18.93
CA GLY A 127 9.66 -10.94 18.49
C GLY A 127 10.65 -11.53 19.53
N GLY A 128 10.18 -11.95 20.70
CA GLY A 128 10.97 -12.66 21.70
C GLY A 128 12.00 -11.76 22.40
N VAL A 129 13.31 -11.97 22.14
CA VAL A 129 14.39 -11.20 22.79
C VAL A 129 14.45 -9.75 22.28
N THR A 130 13.98 -9.50 21.06
CA THR A 130 13.89 -8.17 20.44
C THR A 130 12.46 -7.92 19.97
N VAL A 131 11.92 -6.73 20.24
CA VAL A 131 10.56 -6.37 19.80
C VAL A 131 10.45 -6.46 18.28
N ASP A 132 9.44 -7.17 17.77
CA ASP A 132 9.15 -7.20 16.34
C ASP A 132 8.59 -5.83 15.88
N ASN A 133 9.43 -5.08 15.20
CA ASN A 133 9.10 -3.78 14.62
C ASN A 133 8.91 -3.85 13.09
N SER A 134 8.82 -5.04 12.52
CA SER A 134 8.57 -5.20 11.09
C SER A 134 7.11 -4.88 10.75
N SER A 135 6.16 -5.19 11.63
CA SER A 135 4.71 -5.29 11.34
C SER A 135 4.33 -6.62 10.67
N ALA A 136 5.26 -7.57 10.51
CA ALA A 136 4.99 -8.92 10.03
C ALA A 136 3.91 -9.63 10.87
N GLU A 137 3.92 -9.39 12.17
CA GLU A 137 2.98 -10.03 13.12
C GLU A 137 1.75 -9.14 13.45
N MET A 138 1.49 -8.10 12.65
CA MET A 138 0.35 -7.20 12.89
C MET A 138 -0.99 -7.88 12.56
N HIS A 139 -1.72 -8.29 13.60
CA HIS A 139 -3.05 -8.88 13.48
C HIS A 139 -4.17 -7.84 13.48
N THR A 140 -5.41 -8.30 13.23
CA THR A 140 -6.63 -7.48 13.25
C THR A 140 -6.56 -6.34 12.24
N THR A 141 -6.29 -6.73 10.99
CA THR A 141 -6.17 -5.87 9.80
C THR A 141 -6.97 -6.49 8.65
N ILE A 142 -7.45 -5.65 7.73
CA ILE A 142 -8.03 -6.09 6.46
C ILE A 142 -6.91 -6.71 5.63
N TYR A 143 -7.18 -7.82 4.95
CA TYR A 143 -6.19 -8.55 4.15
C TYR A 143 -6.51 -8.59 2.64
N SER A 144 -7.71 -8.17 2.25
CA SER A 144 -8.12 -8.12 0.83
C SER A 144 -9.22 -7.08 0.61
N ILE A 145 -9.23 -6.47 -0.57
CA ILE A 145 -10.22 -5.48 -1.02
C ILE A 145 -10.59 -5.80 -2.47
N SER A 146 -11.88 -5.79 -2.78
CA SER A 146 -12.37 -5.82 -4.15
C SER A 146 -13.58 -4.91 -4.26
N GLU A 147 -13.54 -3.96 -5.19
CA GLU A 147 -14.73 -3.20 -5.56
C GLU A 147 -15.62 -4.08 -6.46
N SER A 148 -16.94 -3.91 -6.36
CA SER A 148 -17.87 -4.50 -7.32
C SER A 148 -17.70 -3.83 -8.69
N PRO A 149 -17.85 -4.57 -9.80
CA PRO A 149 -18.07 -3.99 -11.12
C PRO A 149 -19.32 -3.12 -11.17
#